data_AF-A0A386C9K3-F1
#
_entry.id   AF-A0A386C9K3-F1
#
_cell.length_a   1.000
_cell.length_b   1.000
_cell.length_c   1.000
_cell.angle_alpha   90.00
_cell.angle_beta   90.00
_cell.angle_gamma   90.00
#
_symmetry.space_group_name_H-M   'P 1'
#
loop_
_entity.id
_entity.type
_entity.pdbx_description
1 polymer ?
#
loop_
_entity_poly.entity_id
_entity_poly.type
_entity_poly.pdbx_seq_one_letter_code
_entity_poly.pdbx_strand_id
1 'polypeptide(L)'
;MRPALVVVLTASALHAASLPQDRIRTAVGRALPVVQRATEGFFKTQECFSCHNHGLPVMAFRAAREHGILIDEVSAQKSRDQGTD
;
A
#
# COMPACT_ATOMS: atom_id res chain seq x y z
N MET A 1 26.69 22.90 -22.79
CA MET A 1 25.49 22.79 -21.92
C MET A 1 24.47 21.74 -22.39
N ARG A 2 24.20 21.60 -23.70
CA ARG A 2 23.25 20.59 -24.24
C ARG A 2 23.65 19.11 -24.10
N PRO A 3 24.92 18.69 -24.24
CA PRO A 3 25.27 17.26 -24.14
C PRO A 3 25.25 16.75 -22.69
N ALA A 4 25.55 17.62 -21.72
CA ALA A 4 25.47 17.28 -20.30
C ALA A 4 24.04 16.98 -19.85
N LEU A 5 23.04 17.70 -20.40
CA LEU A 5 21.63 17.45 -20.11
C LEU A 5 21.17 16.07 -20.61
N VAL A 6 21.62 15.64 -21.80
CA VAL A 6 21.27 14.34 -22.40
C VAL A 6 21.89 13.17 -21.62
N VAL A 7 23.11 13.34 -21.13
CA VAL A 7 23.79 12.32 -20.29
C VAL A 7 23.07 12.16 -18.94
N VAL A 8 22.63 13.25 -18.32
CA VAL A 8 21.89 13.21 -17.05
C VAL A 8 20.51 12.55 -17.20
N LEU A 9 19.80 12.83 -18.30
CA LEU A 9 18.46 12.26 -18.56
C LEU A 9 18.47 10.76 -18.89
N THR A 10 19.55 10.25 -19.48
CA THR A 10 19.66 8.82 -19.87
C THR A 10 20.19 7.94 -18.73
N ALA A 11 20.97 8.50 -17.80
CA ALA A 11 21.50 7.76 -16.65
C ALA A 11 20.41 7.22 -15.70
N SER A 12 19.28 7.94 -15.56
CA SER A 12 18.15 7.52 -14.72
C SER A 12 17.40 6.31 -15.28
N ALA A 13 17.30 6.19 -16.61
CA ALA A 13 16.66 5.05 -17.26
C ALA A 13 17.46 3.76 -17.08
N LEU A 14 18.80 3.85 -17.02
CA LEU A 14 19.67 2.71 -16.73
C LEU A 14 19.63 2.26 -15.26
N HIS A 15 19.28 3.16 -14.33
CA HIS A 15 19.17 2.86 -12.90
C HIS A 15 17.79 2.33 -12.47
N ALA A 16 16.87 2.12 -13.40
CA ALA A 16 15.60 1.44 -13.13
C ALA A 16 15.86 -0.06 -12.89
N ALA A 17 16.45 -0.40 -11.73
CA ALA A 17 16.60 -1.76 -11.29
C ALA A 17 15.20 -2.33 -11.00
N SER A 18 14.77 -3.28 -11.82
CA SER A 18 13.56 -4.06 -11.53
C SER A 18 13.81 -4.84 -10.24
N LEU A 19 13.05 -4.56 -9.20
CA LEU A 19 13.14 -5.34 -7.96
C LEU A 19 12.59 -6.75 -8.23
N PRO A 20 13.24 -7.79 -7.69
CA PRO A 20 12.71 -9.14 -7.74
C PRO A 20 11.29 -9.19 -7.18
N GLN A 21 10.37 -9.88 -7.87
CA GLN A 21 8.95 -9.95 -7.50
C GLN A 21 8.74 -10.54 -6.10
N ASP A 22 9.58 -11.47 -5.68
CA ASP A 22 9.63 -12.05 -4.34
C ASP A 22 9.97 -11.01 -3.27
N ARG A 23 10.90 -10.08 -3.55
CA ARG A 23 11.23 -8.96 -2.66
C ARG A 23 10.04 -8.03 -2.47
N ILE A 24 9.31 -7.74 -3.55
CA ILE A 24 8.09 -6.92 -3.50
C ILE A 24 7.02 -7.64 -2.68
N ARG A 25 6.72 -8.92 -2.98
CA ARG A 25 5.73 -9.70 -2.23
C ARG A 25 6.07 -9.81 -0.75
N THR A 26 7.35 -10.00 -0.41
CA THR A 26 7.83 -10.04 0.97
C THR A 26 7.62 -8.70 1.67
N ALA A 27 7.94 -7.59 1.01
CA ALA A 27 7.72 -6.25 1.57
C ALA A 27 6.23 -5.99 1.83
N VAL A 28 5.37 -6.31 0.86
CA VAL A 28 3.91 -6.15 0.99
C VAL A 28 3.36 -7.05 2.10
N GLY A 29 3.79 -8.31 2.17
CA GLY A 29 3.38 -9.25 3.23
C GLY A 29 3.76 -8.79 4.64
N ARG A 30 4.82 -7.99 4.79
CA ARG A 30 5.21 -7.36 6.06
C ARG A 30 4.42 -6.08 6.34
N ALA A 31 4.10 -5.30 5.31
CA ALA A 31 3.42 -4.02 5.45
C ALA A 31 1.93 -4.18 5.72
N LEU A 32 1.25 -5.11 5.06
CA LEU A 32 -0.21 -5.30 5.18
C LEU A 32 -0.67 -5.49 6.64
N PRO A 33 -0.06 -6.37 7.46
CA PRO A 33 -0.46 -6.50 8.86
C PRO A 33 -0.30 -5.22 9.69
N VAL A 34 0.65 -4.35 9.34
CA VAL A 34 0.82 -3.04 9.99
C VAL A 34 -0.33 -2.11 9.61
N VAL A 35 -0.68 -2.06 8.32
CA VAL A 35 -1.79 -1.26 7.81
C VAL A 35 -3.11 -1.69 8.45
N GLN A 36 -3.38 -2.99 8.52
CA GLN A 36 -4.60 -3.53 9.16
C GLN A 36 -4.73 -3.12 10.62
N ARG A 37 -3.64 -3.24 11.40
CA ARG A 37 -3.61 -2.79 12.80
C ARG A 37 -3.78 -1.29 12.95
N ALA A 38 -3.24 -0.49 12.04
CA ALA A 38 -3.39 0.96 12.05
C ALA A 38 -4.85 1.36 11.80
N THR A 39 -5.51 0.74 10.82
CA THR A 39 -6.93 0.95 10.55
C THR A 39 -7.79 0.57 11.75
N GLU A 40 -7.62 -0.62 12.31
CA GLU A 40 -8.36 -1.04 13.51
C GLU A 40 -8.10 -0.13 14.71
N GLY A 41 -6.84 0.30 14.89
CA GLY A 41 -6.46 1.21 15.98
C GLY A 41 -7.12 2.58 15.86
N PHE A 42 -7.23 3.11 14.64
CA PHE A 42 -7.89 4.39 14.39
C PHE A 42 -9.34 4.37 14.85
N PHE A 43 -10.10 3.34 14.47
CA PHE A 43 -11.53 3.22 14.80
C PHE A 43 -11.81 2.89 16.27
N LYS A 44 -10.79 2.55 17.08
CA LYS A 44 -10.93 2.49 18.55
C LYS A 44 -11.02 3.87 19.20
N THR A 45 -10.65 4.94 18.48
CA THR A 45 -10.53 6.30 19.05
C THR A 45 -11.28 7.35 18.24
N GLN A 46 -11.65 7.05 17.00
CA GLN A 46 -12.28 7.97 16.07
C GLN A 46 -13.40 7.21 15.36
N GLU A 47 -14.52 7.87 15.11
CA GLU A 47 -15.66 7.29 14.37
C GLU A 47 -15.83 7.94 12.98
N CYS A 48 -14.91 8.84 12.60
CA CYS A 48 -14.99 9.58 11.35
C CYS A 48 -14.24 8.88 10.21
N PHE A 49 -14.65 9.17 8.97
CA PHE A 49 -13.92 8.74 7.78
C PHE A 49 -12.50 9.35 7.74
N SER A 50 -11.50 8.51 7.46
CA SER A 50 -10.12 8.94 7.23
C SER A 50 -9.59 8.44 5.90
N CYS A 51 -9.08 9.36 5.07
CA CYS A 51 -8.40 8.98 3.83
C CYS A 51 -7.21 8.06 4.08
N HIS A 52 -6.45 8.29 5.15
CA HIS A 52 -5.21 7.55 5.42
C HIS A 52 -5.40 6.27 6.22
N ASN A 53 -6.38 6.25 7.13
CA ASN A 53 -6.61 5.10 8.02
C ASN A 53 -7.80 4.24 7.61
N HIS A 54 -8.61 4.67 6.63
CA HIS A 54 -9.74 3.90 6.13
C HIS A 54 -9.75 3.79 4.59
N GLY A 55 -9.92 4.90 3.87
CA GLY A 55 -10.09 4.87 2.41
C GLY A 55 -8.90 4.26 1.66
N LEU A 56 -7.68 4.72 1.96
CA LEU A 56 -6.46 4.19 1.37
C LEU A 56 -6.19 2.72 1.76
N PRO A 57 -6.33 2.31 3.04
CA PRO A 57 -6.27 0.90 3.43
C PRO A 57 -7.26 -0.02 2.70
N VAL A 58 -8.53 0.38 2.55
CA VAL A 58 -9.52 -0.42 1.81
C VAL A 58 -9.09 -0.64 0.37
N MET A 59 -8.54 0.38 -0.30
CA MET A 59 -7.95 0.24 -1.64
C MET A 59 -6.74 -0.70 -1.65
N ALA A 60 -5.87 -0.61 -0.65
CA ALA A 60 -4.70 -1.49 -0.52
C ALA A 60 -5.11 -2.96 -0.32
N PHE A 61 -6.16 -3.23 0.46
CA PHE A 61 -6.68 -4.59 0.67
C PHE A 61 -7.29 -5.18 -0.61
N ARG A 62 -7.96 -4.34 -1.42
CA ARG A 62 -8.43 -4.74 -2.75
C ARG A 62 -7.25 -5.10 -3.66
N ALA A 63 -6.23 -4.25 -3.73
CA ALA A 63 -5.05 -4.50 -4.55
C ALA A 63 -4.29 -5.76 -4.12
N ALA A 64 -4.15 -6.00 -2.80
CA ALA A 64 -3.53 -7.20 -2.26
C ALA A 64 -4.23 -8.48 -2.77
N ARG A 65 -5.58 -8.49 -2.75
CA ARG A 65 -6.39 -9.59 -3.29
C ARG A 65 -6.17 -9.81 -4.78
N GLU A 66 -6.16 -8.74 -5.58
CA GLU A 66 -5.92 -8.82 -7.03
C GLU A 66 -4.53 -9.42 -7.36
N HIS A 67 -3.55 -9.24 -6.47
CA HIS A 67 -2.21 -9.79 -6.62
C HIS A 67 -1.99 -11.16 -5.93
N GLY A 68 -3.05 -11.75 -5.36
CA GLY A 68 -2.99 -13.04 -4.66
C GLY A 68 -2.18 -12.97 -3.35
N ILE A 69 -2.12 -11.80 -2.72
CA ILE A 69 -1.42 -11.60 -1.44
C ILE A 69 -2.45 -11.76 -0.33
N LEU A 70 -2.15 -12.63 0.63
CA LEU A 70 -3.01 -12.91 1.77
C LEU A 70 -3.14 -11.68 2.68
N ILE A 71 -4.37 -11.42 3.13
CA ILE A 71 -4.73 -10.43 4.15
C ILE A 71 -5.58 -11.10 5.22
N ASP A 72 -5.65 -10.51 6.41
CA ASP A 72 -6.68 -10.89 7.38
C ASP A 72 -8.04 -10.35 6.90
N GLU A 73 -8.87 -11.22 6.31
CA GLU A 73 -10.17 -10.84 5.74
C GLU A 73 -11.19 -10.40 6.80
N VAL A 74 -11.07 -10.88 8.05
CA VAL A 74 -11.98 -10.45 9.12
C VAL A 74 -11.69 -8.99 9.48
N SER A 75 -10.41 -8.66 9.63
CA SER A 75 -9.96 -7.29 9.84
C SER A 75 -10.32 -6.38 8.65
N ALA A 76 -10.10 -6.86 7.42
CA ALA A 76 -10.41 -6.10 6.22
C ALA A 76 -11.91 -5.85 6.04
N GLN A 77 -12.77 -6.82 6.40
CA GLN A 77 -14.22 -6.65 6.34
C GLN A 77 -14.70 -5.63 7.37
N LYS A 78 -14.28 -5.74 8.64
CA LYS A 78 -14.59 -4.75 9.69
C LYS A 78 -14.20 -3.34 9.25
N SER A 79 -13.02 -3.21 8.64
CA SER A 79 -12.52 -1.93 8.14
C SER A 79 -13.42 -1.33 7.07
N ARG A 80 -14.07 -2.13 6.23
CA ARG A 80 -15.01 -1.65 5.20
C ARG A 80 -16.31 -1.16 5.80
N ASP A 81 -16.80 -1.86 6.81
CA ASP A 81 -18.10 -1.59 7.44
C ASP A 81 -18.05 -0.32 8.31
N GLN A 82 -16.88 0.05 8.84
CA GLN A 82 -16.68 1.24 9.68
C GLN A 82 -16.70 2.59 8.93
N GLY A 83 -16.89 2.60 7.60
CA GLY A 83 -16.90 3.82 6.78
C GLY A 83 -18.28 4.24 6.27
N THR A 84 -19.35 3.55 6.67
CA THR A 84 -20.71 3.73 6.14
C THR A 84 -21.69 4.40 7.09
N ASP A 85 -21.22 4.82 8.27
CA ASP A 85 -22.01 5.50 9.31
C ASP A 85 -21.85 7.03 9.20
#